data_AF-A0A067QQ39-F1
#
_entry.id   AF-A0A067QQ39-F1
#
_cell.length_a   1.000
_cell.length_b   1.000
_cell.length_c   1.000
_cell.angle_alpha   90.00
_cell.angle_beta   90.00
_cell.angle_gamma   90.00
#
_symmetry.space_group_name_H-M   'P 1'
#
loop_
_entity.id
_entity.type
_entity.pdbx_description
1 polymer ?
#
loop_
_entity_poly.entity_id
_entity_poly.type
_entity_poly.pdbx_seq_one_letter_code
_entity_poly.pdbx_strand_id
1 'polypeptide(L)'
;MKRRLLKRKDIDHAWTEHRVFEKTRDCPFLVQLHYAFLSNERLHLVMDYVAGKDFIELLVQRGWLTENEARFFSAEVILALQHLHEVGNQHSH
;
A
#
# COMPACT_ATOMS: atom_id res chain seq x y z
N MET A 1 18.25 2.33 -28.60
CA MET A 1 16.78 2.30 -28.74
C MET A 1 16.08 1.50 -27.64
N LYS A 2 16.45 0.23 -27.37
CA LYS A 2 15.83 -0.64 -26.33
C LYS A 2 15.80 -0.05 -24.90
N ARG A 3 16.89 0.55 -24.42
CA ARG A 3 16.96 1.22 -23.09
C ARG A 3 15.96 2.38 -22.91
N ARG A 4 15.59 3.06 -23.99
CA ARG A 4 14.66 4.20 -23.96
C ARG A 4 13.20 3.76 -23.92
N LEU A 5 12.90 2.56 -24.46
CA LEU A 5 11.59 1.93 -24.39
C LEU A 5 11.32 1.30 -23.02
N LEU A 6 12.36 0.71 -22.39
CA LEU A 6 12.29 0.21 -21.00
C LEU A 6 11.94 1.36 -20.04
N LYS A 7 12.71 2.46 -20.07
CA LYS A 7 12.41 3.65 -19.25
C LYS A 7 10.98 4.18 -19.43
N ARG A 8 10.41 4.11 -20.65
CA ARG A 8 9.03 4.56 -20.92
C ARG A 8 7.99 3.61 -20.29
N LYS A 9 8.18 2.30 -20.44
CA LYS A 9 7.33 1.30 -19.79
C LYS A 9 7.39 1.39 -18.27
N ASP A 10 8.57 1.61 -17.71
CA ASP A 10 8.75 1.73 -16.26
C ASP A 10 8.07 3.00 -15.73
N ILE A 11 8.13 4.11 -16.50
CA ILE A 11 7.41 5.35 -16.21
C ILE A 11 5.90 5.14 -16.31
N ASP A 12 5.40 4.50 -17.37
CA ASP A 12 3.96 4.23 -17.53
C ASP A 12 3.44 3.28 -16.44
N HIS A 13 4.27 2.33 -15.98
CA HIS A 13 3.95 1.47 -14.84
C HIS A 13 3.89 2.27 -13.53
N ALA A 14 4.88 3.14 -13.28
CA ALA A 14 4.89 4.04 -12.12
C ALA A 14 3.70 5.01 -12.12
N TRP A 15 3.26 5.50 -13.28
CA TRP A 15 2.05 6.32 -13.42
C TRP A 15 0.76 5.52 -13.17
N THR A 16 0.71 4.27 -13.64
CA THR A 16 -0.42 3.37 -13.37
C THR A 16 -0.51 3.07 -11.88
N GLU A 17 0.62 2.76 -11.23
CA GLU A 17 0.72 2.62 -9.78
C GLU A 17 0.27 3.90 -9.08
N HIS A 18 0.80 5.07 -9.44
CA HIS A 18 0.41 6.36 -8.86
C HIS A 18 -1.11 6.59 -8.92
N ARG A 19 -1.77 6.22 -10.03
CA ARG A 19 -3.22 6.39 -10.20
C ARG A 19 -4.05 5.41 -9.38
N VAL A 20 -3.50 4.23 -9.03
CA VAL A 20 -4.10 3.32 -8.05
C VAL A 20 -3.95 3.90 -6.65
N PHE A 21 -2.78 4.44 -6.31
CA PHE A 21 -2.51 5.03 -5.00
C PHE A 21 -3.33 6.29 -4.71
N GLU A 22 -3.63 7.13 -5.71
CA GLU A 22 -4.52 8.28 -5.50
C GLU A 22 -5.93 7.87 -5.05
N LYS A 23 -6.42 6.73 -5.53
CA LYS A 23 -7.76 6.22 -5.19
C LYS A 23 -7.81 5.55 -3.81
N THR A 24 -6.67 5.24 -3.21
CA THR A 24 -6.59 4.67 -1.86
C THR A 24 -6.39 5.71 -0.76
N ARG A 25 -6.30 7.01 -1.13
CA ARG A 25 -6.08 8.12 -0.19
C ARG A 25 -7.17 8.33 0.84
N ASP A 26 -8.40 7.92 0.53
CA ASP A 26 -9.55 8.10 1.41
C ASP A 26 -9.66 7.01 2.50
N CYS A 27 -8.77 6.00 2.49
CA CYS A 27 -8.78 4.92 3.47
C CYS A 27 -7.75 5.15 4.58
N PRO A 28 -8.17 5.35 5.85
CA PRO A 28 -7.25 5.59 6.97
C PRO A 28 -6.48 4.35 7.42
N PHE A 29 -6.88 3.16 6.95
CA PHE A 29 -6.26 1.88 7.31
C PHE A 29 -5.18 1.44 6.33
N LEU A 30 -4.87 2.26 5.32
CA LEU A 30 -3.83 2.02 4.33
C LEU A 30 -2.74 3.07 4.44
N VAL A 31 -1.48 2.61 4.40
CA VAL A 31 -0.31 3.47 4.27
C VAL A 31 -0.36 4.17 2.92
N GLN A 32 -0.22 5.48 2.92
CA GLN A 32 -0.30 6.29 1.72
C GLN A 32 1.04 6.38 1.01
N LEU A 33 1.00 6.27 -0.32
CA LEU A 33 2.12 6.60 -1.18
C LEU A 33 2.02 8.07 -1.60
N HIS A 34 3.03 8.85 -1.25
CA HIS A 34 3.15 10.27 -1.60
C HIS A 34 3.82 10.46 -2.95
N TYR A 35 4.90 9.72 -3.21
CA TYR A 35 5.66 9.80 -4.46
C TYR A 35 6.24 8.44 -4.86
N ALA A 36 6.26 8.17 -6.15
CA ALA A 36 7.04 7.09 -6.76
C ALA A 36 7.96 7.67 -7.83
N PHE A 37 9.25 7.36 -7.78
CA PHE A 37 10.17 7.79 -8.82
C PHE A 37 11.29 6.78 -9.05
N LEU A 38 11.77 6.77 -10.29
CA LEU A 38 12.85 5.90 -10.73
C LEU A 38 14.14 6.71 -10.81
N SER A 39 15.19 6.18 -10.20
CA SER A 39 16.56 6.57 -10.55
C SER A 39 17.03 5.76 -11.76
N ASN A 40 18.31 5.90 -12.15
CA ASN A 40 18.85 5.09 -13.25
C ASN A 40 18.86 3.58 -12.96
N GLU A 41 18.71 3.16 -11.70
CA GLU A 41 18.88 1.76 -11.29
C GLU A 41 17.83 1.26 -10.28
N ARG A 42 17.01 2.13 -9.66
CA ARG A 42 16.12 1.74 -8.56
C ARG A 42 14.80 2.51 -8.55
N LEU A 43 13.72 1.84 -8.16
CA LEU A 43 12.43 2.44 -7.80
C LEU A 43 12.48 2.93 -6.35
N HIS A 44 12.03 4.16 -6.13
CA HIS A 44 11.96 4.80 -4.82
C HIS A 44 10.51 5.11 -4.53
N LEU A 45 10.04 4.68 -3.37
CA LEU A 45 8.68 4.87 -2.89
C LEU A 45 8.73 5.73 -1.63
N VAL A 46 8.06 6.88 -1.65
CA VAL A 46 7.92 7.79 -0.52
C VAL A 46 6.53 7.57 0.06
N MET A 47 6.46 7.03 1.27
CA MET A 47 5.23 6.60 1.93
C MET A 47 5.14 7.11 3.36
N ASP A 48 3.97 6.97 3.99
CA ASP A 48 3.80 7.34 5.40
C ASP A 48 4.81 6.62 6.29
N TYR A 49 5.35 7.38 7.23
CA TYR A 49 6.13 6.82 8.32
C TYR A 49 5.18 6.45 9.47
N VAL A 50 4.98 5.15 9.69
CA VAL A 50 4.20 4.65 10.82
C VAL A 50 5.14 4.36 11.98
N ALA A 51 5.12 5.23 12.99
CA ALA A 51 5.93 5.06 14.19
C ALA A 51 5.35 3.94 15.07
N GLY A 52 6.14 2.92 15.37
CA GLY A 52 5.74 1.83 16.24
C GLY A 52 6.42 0.51 15.90
N LYS A 53 5.99 -0.53 16.60
CA LYS A 53 6.35 -1.92 16.29
C LYS A 53 5.33 -2.49 15.31
N ASP A 54 5.76 -3.41 14.47
CA ASP A 54 4.82 -4.13 13.62
C ASP A 54 3.92 -5.05 14.46
N PHE A 55 2.81 -5.47 13.84
CA PHE A 55 1.83 -6.34 14.49
C PHE A 55 2.42 -7.71 14.87
N ILE A 56 3.43 -8.19 14.13
CA ILE A 56 4.09 -9.46 14.41
C ILE A 56 4.89 -9.35 15.70
N GLU A 57 5.63 -8.28 15.90
CA GLU A 57 6.36 -8.03 17.14
C GLU A 57 5.41 -7.98 18.35
N LEU A 58 4.25 -7.34 18.22
CA LEU A 58 3.23 -7.34 19.27
C LEU A 58 2.77 -8.77 19.61
N LEU A 59 2.49 -9.59 18.60
CA LEU A 59 2.06 -10.97 18.77
C LEU A 59 3.15 -11.86 19.37
N VAL A 60 4.40 -11.73 18.91
CA VAL A 60 5.53 -12.48 19.46
C VAL A 60 5.75 -12.15 20.93
N GLN A 61 5.57 -10.89 21.33
CA GLN A 61 5.74 -10.46 22.71
C GLN A 61 4.59 -10.91 23.63
N ARG A 62 3.35 -10.93 23.12
CA ARG A 62 2.16 -11.24 23.94
C ARG A 62 1.67 -12.69 23.84
N GLY A 63 2.06 -13.43 22.81
CA GLY A 63 1.65 -14.79 22.52
C GLY A 63 0.22 -14.93 21.98
N TRP A 64 -0.74 -14.20 22.54
CA TRP A 64 -2.13 -14.18 22.10
C TRP A 64 -2.76 -12.79 22.24
N LEU A 65 -3.88 -12.59 21.53
CA LEU A 65 -4.74 -11.42 21.64
C LEU A 65 -6.01 -11.79 22.40
N THR A 66 -6.55 -10.84 23.14
CA THR A 66 -7.93 -10.96 23.63
C THR A 66 -8.91 -10.92 22.46
N GLU A 67 -10.11 -11.44 22.65
CA GLU A 67 -11.15 -11.42 21.61
C GLU A 67 -11.45 -9.98 21.13
N ASN A 68 -11.45 -9.01 22.05
CA ASN A 68 -11.71 -7.61 21.72
C ASN A 68 -10.58 -7.00 20.88
N GLU A 69 -9.32 -7.28 21.20
CA GLU A 69 -8.17 -6.83 20.39
C GLU A 69 -8.20 -7.50 19.00
N ALA A 70 -8.44 -8.80 18.95
CA ALA A 70 -8.54 -9.54 17.68
C ALA A 70 -9.67 -8.98 16.80
N ARG A 71 -10.84 -8.67 17.40
CA ARG A 71 -11.96 -8.04 16.70
C ARG A 71 -11.60 -6.66 16.16
N PHE A 72 -10.92 -5.84 16.96
CA PHE A 72 -10.49 -4.49 16.57
C PHE A 72 -9.54 -4.54 15.37
N PHE A 73 -8.44 -5.27 15.46
CA PHE A 73 -7.46 -5.35 14.36
C PHE A 73 -8.06 -6.00 13.11
N SER A 74 -8.89 -7.03 13.28
CA SER A 74 -9.55 -7.67 12.14
C SER A 74 -10.50 -6.70 11.43
N ALA A 75 -11.21 -5.85 12.18
CA ALA A 75 -12.10 -4.85 11.58
C ALA A 75 -11.33 -3.84 10.71
N GLU A 76 -10.18 -3.33 11.19
CA GLU A 76 -9.34 -2.41 10.41
C GLU A 76 -8.82 -3.07 9.11
N VAL A 77 -8.34 -4.32 9.20
CA VAL A 77 -7.86 -5.08 8.03
C VAL A 77 -9.00 -5.33 7.03
N ILE A 78 -10.19 -5.71 7.50
CA ILE A 78 -11.35 -5.94 6.63
C ILE A 78 -11.75 -4.66 5.90
N LEU A 79 -11.79 -3.52 6.61
CA LEU A 79 -12.13 -2.22 6.01
C LEU A 79 -11.09 -1.80 4.96
N ALA A 80 -9.80 -2.01 5.24
CA ALA A 80 -8.73 -1.77 4.27
C ALA A 80 -8.90 -2.63 3.00
N LEU A 81 -9.17 -3.94 3.17
CA LEU A 81 -9.37 -4.87 2.05
C LEU A 81 -10.62 -4.54 1.25
N GLN A 82 -11.72 -4.17 1.91
CA GLN A 82 -12.94 -3.76 1.24
C GLN A 82 -12.68 -2.54 0.34
N HIS A 83 -12.00 -1.51 0.87
CA HIS A 83 -11.62 -0.32 0.08
C HIS A 83 -10.76 -0.69 -1.13
N LEU A 84 -9.77 -1.56 -0.94
CA LEU A 84 -8.91 -2.03 -2.04
C LEU A 84 -9.70 -2.78 -3.12
N HIS A 85 -10.65 -3.64 -2.73
CA HIS A 85 -11.50 -4.34 -3.68
C HIS A 85 -12.38 -3.37 -4.49
N GLU A 86 -12.96 -2.36 -3.84
CA GLU A 86 -13.77 -1.33 -4.51
C GLU A 86 -12.94 -0.53 -5.53
N VAL A 87 -11.74 -0.09 -5.15
CA VAL A 87 -10.80 0.62 -6.04
C VAL A 87 -10.32 -0.25 -7.20
N GLY A 88 -10.04 -1.53 -6.95
CA GLY A 88 -9.58 -2.50 -7.95
C GLY A 88 -10.65 -2.83 -8.98
N ASN A 89 -11.90 -2.98 -8.54
CA ASN A 89 -13.04 -3.25 -9.42
C ASN A 89 -13.33 -2.07 -10.37
N GLN A 90 -13.06 -0.83 -9.94
CA GLN A 90 -13.16 0.36 -10.78
C GLN A 90 -12.06 0.48 -11.85
N HIS A 91 -10.99 -0.33 -11.79
CA HIS A 91 -9.91 -0.33 -12.78
C HIS A 91 -10.05 -1.40 -13.86
N SER A 92 -11.02 -2.33 -13.72
CA SER A 92 -11.28 -3.42 -14.69
C SER A 92 -12.27 -3.05 -15.80
N HIS A 93 -12.73 -1.79 -15.84
CA HIS A 93 -13.54 -1.19 -16.91
C HIS A 93 -12.79 -0.04 -17.56
#